data_AF-A0A955R5J6-F1
#
_entry.id   AF-A0A955R5J6-F1
#
_cell.length_a   1.000
_cell.length_b   1.000
_cell.length_c   1.000
_cell.angle_alpha   90.00
_cell.angle_beta   90.00
_cell.angle_gamma   90.00
#
_symmetry.space_group_name_H-M   'P 1'
#
loop_
_entity.id
_entity.type
_entity.pdbx_description
1 polymer ?
#
loop_
_entity_poly.entity_id
_entity_poly.type
_entity_poly.pdbx_seq_one_letter_code
_entity_poly.pdbx_strand_id
1 'polypeptide(L)'
;MTEPASDDRAALLPGANSPQLLTRLLDTVARGLRTTRGLQEALGIGAQTVRAYIGAAAWLGFVERTDPVELSPLGLEYVYAGSRRSAVYARAVWAIPFAVGLLVASDGRVPELDVV
;
A
#
# COMPACT_ATOMS: atom_id res chain seq x y z
N MET A 1 38.25 -5.46 0.31
CA MET A 1 37.49 -6.12 -0.76
C MET A 1 36.04 -6.04 -0.33
N THR A 2 35.33 -5.07 -0.87
CA THR A 2 34.06 -4.54 -0.35
C THR A 2 32.90 -5.38 -0.87
N GLU A 3 32.14 -6.03 0.03
CA GLU A 3 30.87 -6.67 -0.33
C GLU A 3 29.89 -5.61 -0.87
N PRO A 4 29.24 -5.84 -2.02
CA PRO A 4 28.27 -4.89 -2.55
C PRO A 4 26.91 -5.04 -1.85
N ALA A 5 26.49 -3.97 -1.18
CA ALA A 5 25.11 -3.50 -0.99
C ALA A 5 23.97 -4.53 -1.15
N SER A 6 23.79 -5.40 -0.15
CA SER A 6 22.61 -6.27 -0.04
C SER A 6 21.37 -5.55 0.52
N ASP A 7 21.47 -4.28 0.91
CA ASP A 7 20.50 -3.66 1.84
C ASP A 7 19.55 -2.60 1.24
N ASP A 8 19.66 -2.27 -0.06
CA ASP A 8 18.74 -1.32 -0.71
C ASP A 8 17.46 -1.98 -1.27
N ARG A 9 17.51 -3.30 -1.52
CA ARG A 9 16.35 -4.04 -2.08
C ARG A 9 15.28 -4.34 -1.03
N ALA A 10 15.68 -4.56 0.22
CA ALA A 10 14.75 -4.74 1.33
C ALA A 10 14.04 -3.44 1.72
N ALA A 11 14.63 -2.27 1.41
CA ALA A 11 13.99 -0.97 1.60
C ALA A 11 12.83 -0.71 0.61
N LEU A 12 12.72 -1.47 -0.47
CA LEU A 12 11.68 -1.33 -1.50
C LEU A 12 10.42 -2.15 -1.22
N LEU A 13 10.49 -3.16 -0.34
CA LEU A 13 9.29 -3.86 0.14
C LEU A 13 8.89 -3.19 1.45
N PRO A 14 7.82 -2.38 1.46
CA PRO A 14 7.36 -1.81 2.71
C PRO A 14 7.07 -2.98 3.66
N GLY A 15 7.58 -2.91 4.90
CA GLY A 15 7.28 -3.86 5.97
C GLY A 15 5.80 -3.90 6.39
N ALA A 16 4.90 -3.47 5.51
CA ALA A 16 3.46 -3.55 5.60
C ALA A 16 3.00 -4.99 5.30
N ASN A 17 3.17 -5.86 6.29
CA ASN A 17 2.76 -7.25 6.24
C ASN A 17 1.26 -7.47 6.55
N SER A 18 0.50 -6.43 6.87
CA SER A 18 -0.93 -6.53 7.20
C SER A 18 -1.80 -5.66 6.28
N PRO A 19 -2.53 -6.26 5.32
CA PRO A 19 -3.53 -5.56 4.53
C PRO A 19 -4.64 -4.91 5.38
N GLN A 20 -4.94 -5.48 6.55
CA GLN A 20 -5.93 -4.93 7.47
C GLN A 20 -5.45 -3.60 8.08
N LEU A 21 -4.16 -3.50 8.44
CA LEU A 21 -3.60 -2.26 8.98
C LEU A 21 -3.52 -1.17 7.90
N LEU A 22 -3.16 -1.54 6.66
CA LEU A 22 -3.23 -0.63 5.52
C LEU A 22 -4.67 -0.11 5.32
N THR A 23 -5.66 -0.99 5.36
CA THR A 23 -7.07 -0.62 5.23
C THR A 23 -7.50 0.35 6.33
N ARG A 24 -7.15 0.07 7.58
CA ARG A 24 -7.45 0.97 8.71
C ARG A 24 -6.76 2.32 8.56
N LEU A 25 -5.53 2.36 8.06
CA LEU A 25 -4.84 3.61 7.78
C LEU A 25 -5.60 4.44 6.73
N LEU A 26 -5.98 3.84 5.60
CA LEU A 26 -6.72 4.52 4.54
C LEU A 26 -8.11 5.00 5.02
N ASP A 27 -8.82 4.17 5.78
CA ASP A 27 -10.11 4.54 6.39
C ASP A 27 -9.94 5.72 7.39
N THR A 28 -8.80 5.80 8.07
CA THR A 28 -8.49 6.88 9.03
C THR A 28 -8.15 8.19 8.30
N VAL A 29 -7.39 8.12 7.20
CA VAL A 29 -7.13 9.26 6.31
C VAL A 29 -8.42 9.78 5.70
N ALA A 30 -9.32 8.89 5.26
CA ALA A 30 -10.64 9.26 4.73
C ALA A 30 -11.53 10.00 5.75
N ARG A 31 -11.36 9.70 7.05
CA ARG A 31 -12.04 10.41 8.15
C ARG A 31 -11.41 11.77 8.49
N GLY A 32 -10.35 12.18 7.79
CA GLY A 32 -9.70 13.48 7.94
C GLY A 32 -8.44 13.50 8.82
N LEU A 33 -8.01 12.35 9.35
CA LEU A 33 -6.77 12.25 10.12
C LEU A 33 -5.58 12.04 9.19
N ARG A 34 -4.89 13.13 8.84
CA ARG A 34 -3.88 13.16 7.78
C ARG A 34 -2.44 13.40 8.23
N THR A 35 -2.23 13.71 9.51
CA THR A 35 -0.89 13.93 10.06
C THR A 35 -0.31 12.62 10.59
N THR A 36 1.01 12.46 10.49
CA THR A 36 1.69 11.27 11.04
C THR A 36 1.40 11.11 12.54
N ARG A 37 1.26 12.22 13.28
CA ARG A 37 0.88 12.19 14.70
C ARG A 37 -0.55 11.70 14.92
N GLY A 38 -1.52 12.26 14.20
CA GLY A 38 -2.93 11.84 14.33
C GLY A 38 -3.15 10.39 13.94
N LEU A 39 -2.41 9.90 12.92
CA LEU A 39 -2.44 8.50 12.52
C LEU A 39 -1.84 7.56 13.58
N GLN A 40 -0.75 7.96 14.26
CA GLN A 40 -0.21 7.17 15.38
C GLN A 40 -1.22 7.04 16.51
N GLU A 41 -1.82 8.16 16.92
CA GLU A 41 -2.78 8.21 18.02
C GLU A 41 -4.03 7.38 17.69
N ALA A 42 -4.56 7.47 16.47
CA ALA A 42 -5.76 6.74 16.06
C ALA A 42 -5.54 5.24 15.84
N LEU A 43 -4.36 4.84 15.34
CA LEU A 43 -4.06 3.44 15.04
C LEU A 43 -3.37 2.70 16.20
N GLY A 44 -2.87 3.43 17.22
CA GLY A 44 -2.14 2.84 18.35
C GLY A 44 -0.80 2.21 17.96
N ILE A 45 -0.13 2.74 16.93
CA ILE A 45 1.13 2.21 16.40
C ILE A 45 2.23 3.28 16.38
N GLY A 46 3.48 2.85 16.36
CA GLY A 46 4.64 3.76 16.35
C GLY A 46 4.80 4.54 15.05
N ALA A 47 5.44 5.72 15.13
CA ALA A 47 5.69 6.61 13.99
C ALA A 47 6.36 5.93 12.80
N GLN A 48 7.31 5.03 13.07
CA GLN A 48 8.02 4.30 12.02
C GLN A 48 7.09 3.37 11.25
N THR A 49 6.20 2.67 11.95
CA THR A 49 5.17 1.82 11.33
C THR A 49 4.21 2.66 10.51
N VAL A 50 3.73 3.80 11.02
CA VAL A 50 2.89 4.72 10.23
C VAL A 50 3.58 5.15 8.95
N ARG A 51 4.84 5.59 9.01
CA ARG A 51 5.61 5.98 7.82
C ARG A 51 5.79 4.83 6.83
N ALA A 52 6.04 3.61 7.32
CA ALA A 52 6.17 2.43 6.48
C ALA A 52 4.86 2.14 5.73
N TYR A 53 3.71 2.25 6.41
CA TYR A 53 2.40 2.03 5.79
C TYR A 53 1.96 3.18 4.88
N ILE A 54 2.33 4.43 5.16
CA ILE A 54 2.17 5.54 4.20
C ILE A 54 3.01 5.27 2.94
N GLY A 55 4.26 4.81 3.11
CA GLY A 55 5.11 4.40 2.00
C GLY A 55 4.49 3.28 1.17
N ALA A 56 3.93 2.26 1.83
CA ALA A 56 3.21 1.16 1.18
C ALA A 56 1.98 1.65 0.40
N ALA A 57 1.16 2.50 1.04
CA ALA A 57 -0.03 3.06 0.43
C ALA A 57 0.32 3.92 -0.79
N ALA A 58 1.39 4.71 -0.72
CA ALA A 58 1.86 5.53 -1.82
C ALA A 58 2.40 4.68 -2.98
N TRP A 59 3.14 3.63 -2.66
CA TRP A 59 3.63 2.67 -3.65
C TRP A 59 2.50 1.95 -4.38
N LEU A 60 1.41 1.62 -3.67
CA LEU A 60 0.16 1.09 -4.24
C LEU A 60 -0.71 2.15 -4.94
N GLY A 61 -0.31 3.42 -4.90
CA GLY A 61 -1.04 4.52 -5.51
C GLY A 61 -2.33 4.91 -4.78
N PHE A 62 -2.52 4.53 -3.51
CA PHE A 62 -3.71 4.91 -2.72
C PHE A 62 -3.59 6.28 -2.05
N VAL A 63 -2.37 6.79 -1.83
CA VAL A 63 -2.15 8.11 -1.24
C VAL A 63 -1.08 8.86 -2.00
N GLU A 64 -1.15 10.19 -1.92
CA GLU A 64 -0.08 11.09 -2.34
C GLU A 64 0.96 11.22 -1.22
N ARG A 65 2.26 11.31 -1.57
CA ARG A 65 3.35 11.52 -0.58
C ARG A 65 3.46 13.00 -0.20
N THR A 66 2.38 13.57 0.30
CA THR A 66 2.29 14.94 0.79
C THR A 66 2.22 14.98 2.33
N ASP A 67 2.53 16.12 2.93
CA ASP A 67 2.22 16.39 4.34
C ASP A 67 1.32 17.63 4.40
N PRO A 68 0.02 17.49 4.73
CA PRO A 68 -0.66 16.28 5.20
C PRO A 68 -0.86 15.20 4.12
N VAL A 69 -0.98 13.93 4.53
CA VAL A 69 -1.22 12.78 3.63
C VAL A 69 -2.63 12.88 3.02
N GLU A 70 -2.73 12.70 1.71
CA GLU A 70 -4.01 12.76 0.99
C GLU A 70 -4.31 11.46 0.24
N LEU A 71 -5.59 11.09 0.14
CA LEU A 71 -6.00 9.98 -0.70
C LEU A 71 -5.93 10.38 -2.16
N SER A 72 -5.37 9.52 -2.99
CA SER A 72 -5.48 9.63 -4.44
C SER A 72 -6.91 9.24 -4.89
N PRO A 73 -7.27 9.44 -6.17
CA PRO A 73 -8.52 8.92 -6.72
C PRO A 73 -8.71 7.41 -6.51
N LEU A 74 -7.63 6.63 -6.63
CA LEU A 74 -7.65 5.18 -6.38
C LEU A 74 -7.84 4.86 -4.89
N GLY A 75 -7.25 5.66 -3.99
CA GLY A 75 -7.46 5.53 -2.55
C GLY A 75 -8.90 5.80 -2.14
N LEU A 76 -9.53 6.81 -2.73
CA LEU A 76 -10.95 7.10 -2.52
C LEU A 76 -11.83 5.96 -3.04
N GLU A 77 -11.56 5.46 -4.26
CA GLU A 77 -12.27 4.29 -4.80
C GLU A 77 -12.15 3.11 -3.85
N TYR A 78 -10.94 2.81 -3.36
CA TYR A 78 -10.72 1.71 -2.42
C TYR A 78 -11.52 1.87 -1.12
N VAL A 79 -11.43 3.02 -0.45
CA VAL A 79 -12.14 3.24 0.83
C VAL A 79 -13.66 3.14 0.64
N TYR A 80 -14.21 3.62 -0.47
CA TYR A 80 -15.65 3.60 -0.70
C TYR A 80 -16.15 2.37 -1.50
N ALA A 81 -15.28 1.42 -1.86
CA ALA A 81 -15.65 0.26 -2.68
C ALA A 81 -16.56 -0.77 -1.97
N GLY A 82 -16.69 -0.72 -0.64
CA GLY A 82 -17.48 -1.69 0.12
C GLY A 82 -17.01 -3.13 -0.12
N SER A 83 -17.91 -4.00 -0.58
CA SER A 83 -17.58 -5.40 -0.91
C SER A 83 -16.57 -5.55 -2.05
N ARG A 84 -16.39 -4.53 -2.89
CA ARG A 84 -15.43 -4.54 -4.02
C ARG A 84 -14.00 -4.14 -3.63
N ARG A 85 -13.72 -3.92 -2.34
CA ARG A 85 -12.39 -3.53 -1.84
C ARG A 85 -11.28 -4.49 -2.30
N SER A 86 -11.53 -5.80 -2.26
CA SER A 86 -10.58 -6.83 -2.70
C SER A 86 -10.20 -6.69 -4.18
N ALA A 87 -11.18 -6.40 -5.05
CA ALA A 87 -10.96 -6.20 -6.47
C ALA A 87 -10.13 -4.94 -6.75
N VAL A 88 -10.42 -3.83 -6.07
CA VAL A 88 -9.64 -2.59 -6.20
C VAL A 88 -8.21 -2.78 -5.70
N TYR A 89 -8.04 -3.48 -4.58
CA TYR A 89 -6.71 -3.83 -4.05
C TYR A 89 -5.91 -4.69 -5.03
N ALA A 90 -6.51 -5.76 -5.56
CA ALA A 90 -5.87 -6.61 -6.54
C ALA A 90 -5.43 -5.79 -7.77
N ARG A 91 -6.32 -4.94 -8.30
CA ARG A 91 -6.01 -4.05 -9.43
C ARG A 91 -4.83 -3.13 -9.13
N ALA A 92 -4.75 -2.56 -7.93
CA ALA A 92 -3.62 -1.73 -7.50
C ALA A 92 -2.30 -2.52 -7.47
N VAL A 93 -2.31 -3.75 -6.95
CA VAL A 93 -1.13 -4.63 -6.93
C VAL A 93 -0.69 -4.99 -8.36
N TRP A 94 -1.63 -5.35 -9.23
CA TRP A 94 -1.35 -5.73 -10.62
C TRP A 94 -0.85 -4.58 -11.48
N ALA A 95 -1.15 -3.33 -11.12
CA ALA A 95 -0.65 -2.15 -11.82
C ALA A 95 0.86 -1.90 -11.57
N ILE A 96 1.49 -2.62 -10.65
CA ILE A 96 2.89 -2.39 -10.29
C ILE A 96 3.80 -3.28 -11.16
N PRO A 97 4.68 -2.69 -11.99
CA PRO A 97 5.51 -3.45 -12.93
C PRO A 97 6.36 -4.55 -12.27
N PHE A 98 6.84 -4.29 -11.05
CA PHE A 98 7.63 -5.25 -10.27
C PHE A 98 6.79 -6.46 -9.79
N ALA A 99 5.52 -6.25 -9.43
CA ALA A 99 4.64 -7.33 -8.99
C ALA A 99 4.32 -8.28 -10.16
N VAL A 100 4.15 -7.74 -11.36
CA VAL A 100 3.95 -8.53 -12.59
C VAL A 100 5.17 -9.42 -12.87
N GLY A 101 6.38 -8.88 -12.76
CA GLY A 101 7.62 -9.64 -12.98
C GLY A 101 7.82 -10.79 -11.97
N LEU A 102 7.47 -10.56 -10.69
CA LEU A 102 7.60 -11.57 -9.64
C LEU A 102 6.55 -12.69 -9.80
N LEU A 103 5.29 -12.35 -10.09
CA LEU A 103 4.20 -13.33 -10.25
C LEU A 103 4.33 -14.14 -11.55
N VAL A 104 4.78 -13.52 -12.65
CA VAL A 104 5.04 -14.23 -13.91
C VAL A 104 6.23 -15.19 -13.78
N ALA A 105 7.29 -14.80 -13.03
CA ALA A 105 8.44 -15.66 -12.79
C ALA A 105 8.14 -16.84 -11.85
N SER A 106 7.15 -16.70 -10.95
CA SER A 106 6.81 -17.74 -9.98
C SER A 106 5.86 -18.83 -10.51
N ASP A 107 5.06 -18.59 -11.57
CA ASP A 107 4.13 -19.63 -12.07
C ASP A 107 3.85 -19.62 -13.58
N GLY A 108 4.46 -18.74 -14.39
CA GLY A 108 4.31 -18.73 -15.85
C GLY A 108 2.88 -18.56 -16.38
N ARG A 109 1.90 -18.28 -15.51
CA ARG A 109 0.48 -18.06 -15.84
C ARG A 109 0.06 -16.71 -15.29
N VAL A 110 -0.31 -15.81 -16.21
CA VAL A 110 -1.04 -14.60 -15.88
C VAL A 110 -2.45 -15.02 -15.49
N PRO A 111 -2.98 -14.65 -14.31
CA PRO A 111 -4.37 -14.94 -13.98
C PRO A 111 -5.29 -14.11 -14.88
N GLU A 112 -6.14 -14.80 -15.64
CA GLU A 112 -7.23 -14.15 -16.37
C GLU A 112 -8.15 -13.48 -15.34
N LEU A 113 -8.35 -12.18 -15.50
CA LEU A 113 -9.32 -11.41 -14.72
C LEU A 113 -10.72 -11.83 -15.19
N ASP A 114 -11.26 -12.90 -14.62
CA ASP A 114 -12.67 -13.22 -14.80
C ASP A 114 -13.51 -12.19 -14.06
N VAL A 115 -14.18 -11.35 -14.85
CA VAL A 115 -15.20 -10.41 -14.39
C VAL A 115 -16.49 -11.20 -14.19
N VAL A 116 -16.89 -11.40 -12.93
CA VAL A 116 -18.24 -11.83 -12.55
C VAL A 116 -18.80 -10.88 -11.50
#